data_AF-A0A4R4PX97-F1
#
_entry.id   AF-A0A4R4PX97-F1
#
_cell.length_a   1.000
_cell.length_b   1.000
_cell.length_c   1.000
_cell.angle_alpha   90.00
_cell.angle_beta   90.00
_cell.angle_gamma   90.00
#
_symmetry.space_group_name_H-M   'P 1'
#
loop_
_entity.id
_entity.type
_entity.pdbx_description
1 polymer ?
#
loop_
_entity_poly.entity_id
_entity_poly.type
_entity_poly.pdbx_seq_one_letter_code
_entity_poly.pdbx_strand_id
1 'polypeptide(L)'
;MIDSVRLAFGLLSILPAGMPSHVDRTVGRRAMILAPLVGAVLGGVAAGVVALAQLLRPDADLLAAVLGVLVVAGLSGGLHLDGLADFADALGSRRDRETMLRIMKQSDIGPFGVVSIVAVLLIDVAALTACLQAGLGWQAILIATTASRLTLPWTCRTTIPSARPDGLGAVVAATVRPRTALATTLAVLLATTALTYL
;
A
#
# COMPACT_ATOMS: atom_id res chain seq x y z
N MET A 1 -3.62 20.58 7.34
CA MET A 1 -2.82 19.91 6.28
C MET A 1 -1.76 19.02 6.91
N ILE A 2 -0.94 19.57 7.83
CA ILE A 2 0.09 18.82 8.56
C ILE A 2 -0.47 17.54 9.19
N ASP A 3 -1.57 17.59 9.96
CA ASP A 3 -2.16 16.40 10.58
C ASP A 3 -2.58 15.31 9.58
N SER A 4 -2.98 15.68 8.37
CA SER A 4 -3.32 14.71 7.31
C SER A 4 -2.07 14.03 6.75
N VAL A 5 -0.96 14.76 6.63
CA VAL A 5 0.34 14.20 6.24
C VAL A 5 0.84 13.27 7.35
N ARG A 6 0.80 13.71 8.61
CA ARG A 6 1.18 12.90 9.77
C ARG A 6 0.37 11.60 9.84
N LEU A 7 -0.94 11.70 9.66
CA LEU A 7 -1.82 10.53 9.64
C LEU A 7 -1.53 9.61 8.45
N ALA A 8 -1.31 10.14 7.25
CA ALA A 8 -1.00 9.32 6.08
C ALA A 8 0.31 8.54 6.25
N PHE A 9 1.39 9.23 6.62
CA PHE A 9 2.69 8.59 6.81
C PHE A 9 2.71 7.67 8.03
N GLY A 10 2.10 8.07 9.15
CA GLY A 10 2.04 7.24 10.35
C GLY A 10 1.16 6.00 10.20
N LEU A 11 0.14 6.04 9.34
CA LEU A 11 -0.68 4.86 9.03
C LEU A 11 0.02 3.94 8.02
N LEU A 12 0.64 4.49 6.98
CA LEU A 12 1.07 3.71 5.82
C LEU A 12 2.57 3.44 5.79
N SER A 13 3.30 3.85 6.82
CA SER A 13 4.73 3.60 6.96
C SER A 13 5.20 3.62 8.41
N ILE A 14 6.38 3.04 8.66
CA ILE A 14 7.10 3.16 9.93
C ILE A 14 7.92 4.45 10.04
N LEU A 15 7.91 5.30 9.00
CA LEU A 15 8.69 6.52 9.00
C LEU A 15 8.15 7.47 10.08
N PRO A 16 9.03 8.13 10.86
CA PRO A 16 8.61 9.00 11.94
C PRO A 16 7.85 10.21 11.38
N ALA A 17 6.52 10.17 11.50
CA ALA A 17 5.63 11.22 11.02
C ALA A 17 5.16 12.17 12.14
N GLY A 18 5.35 11.78 13.41
CA GLY A 18 4.79 12.47 14.57
C GLY A 18 3.29 12.21 14.74
N MET A 19 2.77 12.44 15.95
CA MET A 19 1.33 12.25 16.21
C MET A 19 0.51 13.43 15.66
N PRO A 20 -0.61 13.18 14.96
CA PRO A 20 -1.58 14.21 14.63
C PRO A 20 -2.15 14.86 15.90
N SER A 21 -2.38 16.17 15.88
CA SER A 21 -2.99 16.87 17.02
C SER A 21 -4.48 16.57 17.16
N HIS A 22 -5.16 16.34 16.03
CA HIS A 22 -6.54 15.88 15.99
C HIS A 22 -6.77 14.95 14.80
N VAL A 23 -7.74 14.04 14.92
CA VAL A 23 -8.14 13.11 13.85
C VAL A 23 -9.65 13.19 13.68
N ASP A 24 -10.09 13.86 12.61
CA ASP A 24 -11.49 13.95 12.19
C ASP A 24 -11.68 13.41 10.76
N ARG A 25 -12.93 13.36 10.29
CA ARG A 25 -13.26 12.88 8.93
C ARG A 25 -12.60 13.71 7.82
N THR A 26 -12.33 15.00 8.04
CA THR A 26 -11.64 15.86 7.06
C THR A 26 -10.16 15.51 6.99
N VAL A 27 -9.51 15.30 8.13
CA VAL A 27 -8.12 14.84 8.23
C VAL A 27 -7.96 13.46 7.61
N GLY A 28 -8.83 12.52 7.97
CA GLY A 28 -8.85 11.16 7.43
C GLY A 28 -9.02 11.14 5.91
N ARG A 29 -10.01 11.87 5.38
CA ARG A 29 -10.20 12.01 3.92
C ARG A 29 -8.93 12.46 3.21
N ARG A 30 -8.30 13.53 3.72
CA ARG A 30 -7.08 14.10 3.12
C ARG A 30 -5.91 13.11 3.23
N ALA A 31 -5.79 12.38 4.34
CA ALA A 31 -4.77 11.35 4.49
C ALA A 31 -4.92 10.23 3.43
N MET A 32 -6.15 9.80 3.14
CA MET A 32 -6.40 8.79 2.09
C MET A 32 -6.05 9.31 0.69
N ILE A 33 -6.34 10.58 0.40
CA ILE A 33 -5.97 11.23 -0.87
C ILE A 33 -4.45 11.35 -1.01
N LEU A 34 -3.74 11.54 0.11
CA LEU A 34 -2.28 11.64 0.16
C LEU A 34 -1.56 10.28 0.14
N ALA A 35 -2.27 9.16 0.19
CA ALA A 35 -1.66 7.83 0.21
C ALA A 35 -0.65 7.57 -0.94
N PRO A 36 -0.90 7.99 -2.19
CA PRO A 36 0.10 7.84 -3.26
C PRO A 36 1.41 8.57 -3.00
N LEU A 37 1.40 9.68 -2.24
CA LEU A 37 2.64 10.36 -1.85
C LEU A 37 3.48 9.48 -0.92
N VAL A 38 2.85 8.77 0.03
CA VAL A 38 3.55 7.79 0.86
C VAL A 38 4.11 6.67 -0.01
N GLY A 39 3.31 6.18 -0.97
CA GLY A 39 3.75 5.18 -1.95
C GLY A 39 4.96 5.63 -2.77
N ALA A 40 4.99 6.89 -3.19
CA ALA A 40 6.13 7.46 -3.93
C ALA A 40 7.39 7.54 -3.05
N VAL A 41 7.27 7.90 -1.78
CA VAL A 41 8.42 7.92 -0.85
C VAL A 41 8.95 6.51 -0.61
N LEU A 42 8.09 5.55 -0.26
CA LEU A 42 8.51 4.16 -0.02
C LEU A 42 9.07 3.51 -1.29
N GLY A 43 8.40 3.74 -2.42
CA GLY A 43 8.83 3.28 -3.74
C GLY A 43 10.14 3.91 -4.18
N GLY A 44 10.40 5.16 -3.83
CA GLY A 44 11.67 5.84 -4.12
C GLY A 44 12.84 5.22 -3.36
N VAL A 45 12.66 4.90 -2.07
CA VAL A 45 13.69 4.18 -1.29
C VAL A 45 13.92 2.78 -1.86
N ALA A 46 12.86 2.05 -2.17
CA ALA A 46 12.97 0.71 -2.75
C ALA A 46 13.62 0.74 -4.15
N ALA A 47 13.28 1.73 -4.99
CA ALA A 47 13.91 1.98 -6.28
C ALA A 47 15.41 2.26 -6.14
N GLY A 48 15.82 3.05 -5.16
CA GLY A 48 17.24 3.28 -4.87
C GLY A 48 17.99 2.01 -4.51
N VAL A 49 17.38 1.12 -3.71
CA VAL A 49 17.96 -0.19 -3.36
C VAL A 49 18.06 -1.10 -4.59
N VAL A 50 17.02 -1.15 -5.42
CA VAL A 50 17.02 -1.92 -6.67
C VAL A 50 18.10 -1.42 -7.63
N ALA A 51 18.19 -0.10 -7.83
CA ALA A 51 19.20 0.52 -8.69
C ALA A 51 20.62 0.24 -8.19
N LEU A 52 20.86 0.33 -6.88
CA LEU A 52 22.16 0.00 -6.27
C LEU A 52 22.50 -1.48 -6.44
N ALA A 53 21.53 -2.38 -6.26
CA ALA A 53 21.73 -3.81 -6.45
C ALA A 53 22.11 -4.15 -7.91
N GLN A 54 21.41 -3.57 -8.90
CA GLN A 54 21.75 -3.76 -10.31
C GLN A 54 23.09 -3.12 -10.68
N LEU A 55 23.48 -2.00 -10.07
CA LEU A 55 24.78 -1.38 -10.29
C LEU A 55 25.94 -2.28 -9.77
N LEU A 56 25.77 -2.88 -8.60
CA LEU A 56 26.79 -3.75 -8.00
C LEU A 56 26.81 -5.14 -8.63
N ARG A 57 25.66 -5.66 -9.05
CA ARG A 57 25.48 -7.00 -9.61
C ARG A 57 24.42 -6.97 -10.72
N PRO A 58 24.80 -6.60 -11.96
CA PRO A 58 23.87 -6.47 -13.08
C PRO A 58 23.07 -7.74 -13.40
N ASP A 59 23.66 -8.92 -13.21
CA ASP A 59 23.01 -10.20 -13.52
C ASP A 59 22.12 -10.74 -12.37
N ALA A 60 21.93 -9.97 -11.30
CA ALA A 60 21.25 -10.43 -10.09
C ALA A 60 19.83 -9.83 -9.92
N ASP A 61 19.04 -9.81 -10.99
CA ASP A 61 17.68 -9.21 -10.99
C ASP A 61 16.76 -9.79 -9.90
N LEU A 62 16.83 -11.11 -9.66
CA LEU A 62 16.03 -11.75 -8.61
C LEU A 62 16.40 -11.20 -7.22
N LEU A 63 17.69 -11.00 -6.94
CA LEU A 63 18.14 -10.43 -5.68
C LEU A 63 17.67 -8.98 -5.54
N ALA A 64 17.82 -8.18 -6.61
CA ALA A 64 17.35 -6.80 -6.62
C ALA A 64 15.84 -6.72 -6.35
N ALA A 65 15.04 -7.58 -6.99
CA ALA A 65 13.59 -7.66 -6.79
C ALA A 65 13.24 -8.05 -5.35
N VAL A 66 13.87 -9.08 -4.78
CA VAL A 66 13.66 -9.50 -3.39
C VAL A 66 13.98 -8.36 -2.42
N LEU A 67 15.12 -7.69 -2.58
CA LEU A 67 15.50 -6.56 -1.72
C LEU A 67 14.49 -5.41 -1.84
N GLY A 68 14.06 -5.06 -3.05
CA GLY A 68 13.04 -4.03 -3.27
C GLY A 68 11.72 -4.34 -2.57
N VAL A 69 11.20 -5.56 -2.72
CA VAL A 69 9.95 -5.99 -2.08
C VAL A 69 10.09 -5.98 -0.55
N LEU A 70 11.21 -6.47 0.00
CA LEU A 70 11.47 -6.45 1.44
C LEU A 70 11.53 -5.03 2.00
N VAL A 71 12.12 -4.08 1.26
CA VAL A 71 12.16 -2.67 1.65
C VAL A 71 10.74 -2.09 1.71
N VAL A 72 9.90 -2.34 0.71
CA VAL A 72 8.50 -1.86 0.73
C VAL A 72 7.72 -2.49 1.88
N ALA A 73 7.85 -3.81 2.08
CA ALA A 73 7.19 -4.52 3.16
C ALA A 73 7.60 -3.97 4.53
N GLY A 74 8.90 -3.85 4.79
CA GLY A 74 9.46 -3.32 6.04
C GLY A 74 9.08 -1.86 6.28
N LEU A 75 9.26 -0.99 5.28
CA LEU A 75 8.94 0.44 5.43
C LEU A 75 7.44 0.70 5.58
N SER A 76 6.58 -0.17 5.04
CA SER A 76 5.13 -0.08 5.24
C SER A 76 4.68 -0.57 6.63
N GLY A 77 5.59 -1.14 7.42
CA GLY A 77 5.28 -1.74 8.73
C GLY A 77 4.49 -3.03 8.63
N GLY A 78 4.43 -3.66 7.46
CA GLY A 78 3.66 -4.87 7.23
C GLY A 78 2.14 -4.69 7.18
N LEU A 79 1.61 -3.47 7.38
CA LEU A 79 0.15 -3.23 7.52
C LEU A 79 -0.67 -3.76 6.33
N HIS A 80 -0.12 -3.72 5.12
CA HIS A 80 -0.81 -4.22 3.93
C HIS A 80 -0.84 -5.75 3.88
N LEU A 81 0.23 -6.41 4.33
CA LEU A 81 0.33 -7.86 4.41
C LEU A 81 -0.54 -8.41 5.55
N ASP A 82 -0.56 -7.70 6.68
CA ASP A 82 -1.43 -7.97 7.83
C ASP A 82 -2.91 -7.91 7.42
N GLY A 83 -3.34 -6.79 6.82
CA GLY A 83 -4.71 -6.66 6.32
C GLY A 83 -5.10 -7.66 5.23
N LEU A 84 -4.14 -8.12 4.42
CA LEU A 84 -4.36 -9.20 3.45
C LEU A 84 -4.57 -10.54 4.16
N ALA A 85 -3.76 -10.86 5.18
CA ALA A 85 -3.90 -12.08 5.95
C ALA A 85 -5.23 -12.12 6.70
N ASP A 86 -5.56 -11.06 7.43
CA ASP A 86 -6.84 -10.89 8.13
C ASP A 86 -8.03 -11.11 7.19
N PHE A 87 -7.96 -10.50 6.00
CA PHE A 87 -9.01 -10.64 5.00
C PHE A 87 -9.12 -12.06 4.46
N ALA A 88 -7.99 -12.71 4.16
CA ALA A 88 -7.96 -14.07 3.64
C ALA A 88 -8.46 -15.10 4.66
N ASP A 89 -8.06 -14.99 5.93
CA ASP A 89 -8.52 -15.90 6.99
C ASP A 89 -10.00 -15.71 7.29
N ALA A 90 -10.46 -14.45 7.38
CA ALA A 90 -11.87 -14.17 7.56
C ALA A 90 -12.71 -14.71 6.40
N LEU A 91 -12.31 -14.46 5.15
CA LEU A 91 -13.05 -14.93 3.98
C LEU A 91 -12.99 -16.47 3.84
N GLY A 92 -11.82 -17.05 4.08
CA GLY A 92 -11.58 -18.49 4.04
C GLY A 92 -12.37 -19.27 5.10
N SER A 93 -12.72 -18.62 6.23
CA SER A 93 -13.57 -19.21 7.27
C SER A 93 -14.99 -19.55 6.79
N ARG A 94 -15.48 -18.87 5.74
CA ARG A 94 -16.84 -19.01 5.18
C ARG A 94 -17.95 -18.86 6.23
N ARG A 95 -17.70 -18.06 7.27
CA ARG A 95 -18.66 -17.76 8.33
C ARG A 95 -19.53 -16.56 7.97
N ASP A 96 -20.50 -16.27 8.83
CA ASP A 96 -21.30 -15.05 8.74
C ASP A 96 -20.43 -13.79 8.91
N ARG A 97 -20.97 -12.64 8.49
CA ARG A 97 -20.27 -11.34 8.50
C ARG A 97 -19.74 -10.96 9.88
N GLU A 98 -20.49 -11.19 10.94
CA GLU A 98 -20.10 -10.80 12.29
C GLU A 98 -18.88 -11.61 12.75
N THR A 99 -18.90 -12.91 12.48
CA THR A 99 -17.77 -13.79 12.75
C THR A 99 -16.54 -13.44 11.91
N MET A 100 -16.71 -13.14 10.62
CA MET A 100 -15.60 -12.69 9.76
C MET A 100 -14.94 -11.40 10.28
N LEU A 101 -15.75 -10.40 10.70
CA LEU A 101 -15.22 -9.14 11.24
C LEU A 101 -14.52 -9.31 12.60
N ARG A 102 -14.89 -10.34 13.36
CA ARG A 102 -14.22 -10.74 14.59
C ARG A 102 -12.89 -11.43 14.31
N ILE A 103 -12.82 -12.30 13.28
CA ILE A 103 -11.56 -12.93 12.84
C ILE A 103 -10.53 -11.85 12.46
N MET A 104 -10.92 -10.84 11.67
CA MET A 104 -10.06 -9.69 11.30
C MET A 104 -9.61 -8.79 12.49
N LYS A 105 -9.94 -9.14 13.73
CA LYS A 105 -9.47 -8.44 14.94
C LYS A 105 -8.55 -9.31 15.79
N GLN A 106 -8.48 -10.60 15.50
CA GLN A 106 -7.61 -11.49 16.23
C GLN A 106 -6.18 -11.28 15.76
N SER A 107 -5.21 -11.52 16.64
CA SER A 107 -3.79 -11.33 16.32
C SER A 107 -3.14 -12.60 15.76
N ASP A 108 -3.86 -13.72 15.74
CA ASP A 108 -3.40 -14.98 15.16
C ASP A 108 -3.60 -14.99 13.65
N ILE A 109 -2.57 -15.48 12.94
CA ILE A 109 -2.64 -15.74 11.52
C ILE A 109 -3.08 -17.19 11.26
N GLY A 110 -4.05 -17.36 10.38
CA GLY A 110 -4.53 -18.66 9.93
C GLY A 110 -3.83 -19.14 8.65
N PRO A 111 -4.12 -20.39 8.22
CA PRO A 111 -3.51 -20.96 7.02
C PRO A 111 -3.83 -20.17 5.74
N PHE A 112 -5.01 -19.57 5.62
CA PHE A 112 -5.37 -18.79 4.42
C PHE A 112 -4.61 -17.48 4.37
N GLY A 113 -4.37 -16.84 5.52
CA GLY A 113 -3.53 -15.67 5.64
C GLY A 113 -2.09 -15.96 5.24
N VAL A 114 -1.50 -17.04 5.77
CA VAL A 114 -0.14 -17.47 5.40
C VAL A 114 -0.03 -17.72 3.89
N VAL A 115 -0.95 -18.51 3.31
CA VAL A 115 -0.93 -18.82 1.87
C VAL A 115 -1.07 -17.56 1.03
N SER A 116 -1.91 -16.60 1.46
CA SER A 116 -2.13 -15.35 0.71
C SER A 116 -0.91 -14.43 0.73
N ILE A 117 -0.24 -14.29 1.88
CA ILE A 117 1.01 -13.53 1.98
C ILE A 117 2.08 -14.15 1.09
N VAL A 118 2.27 -15.48 1.19
CA VAL A 118 3.28 -16.19 0.37
C VAL A 118 2.98 -16.02 -1.11
N ALA A 119 1.73 -16.20 -1.52
CA ALA A 119 1.33 -16.03 -2.92
C ALA A 119 1.60 -14.61 -3.43
N VAL A 120 1.22 -13.57 -2.68
CA VAL A 120 1.44 -12.17 -3.09
C VAL A 120 2.93 -11.83 -3.14
N LEU A 121 3.73 -12.23 -2.15
CA LEU A 121 5.17 -11.97 -2.17
C LEU A 121 5.88 -12.68 -3.33
N LEU A 122 5.48 -13.91 -3.67
CA LEU A 122 6.00 -14.62 -4.84
C LEU A 122 5.62 -13.90 -6.14
N ILE A 123 4.37 -13.45 -6.26
CA ILE A 123 3.89 -12.68 -7.42
C ILE A 123 4.66 -11.37 -7.54
N ASP A 124 4.82 -10.61 -6.46
CA ASP A 124 5.51 -9.32 -6.46
C ASP A 124 6.98 -9.47 -6.86
N VAL A 125 7.68 -10.46 -6.30
CA VAL A 125 9.09 -10.74 -6.65
C VAL A 125 9.20 -11.21 -8.10
N ALA A 126 8.35 -12.13 -8.56
CA ALA A 126 8.38 -12.64 -9.92
C ALA A 126 8.07 -11.52 -10.95
N ALA A 127 7.04 -10.72 -10.69
CA ALA A 127 6.64 -9.60 -11.54
C ALA A 127 7.73 -8.54 -11.61
N LEU A 128 8.31 -8.15 -10.46
CA LEU A 128 9.39 -7.18 -10.44
C LEU A 128 10.64 -7.72 -11.16
N THR A 129 11.01 -8.98 -10.94
CA THR A 129 12.12 -9.62 -11.67
C THR A 129 11.91 -9.56 -13.19
N ALA A 130 10.70 -9.89 -13.65
CA ALA A 130 10.36 -9.80 -15.08
C ALA A 130 10.42 -8.36 -15.60
N CYS A 131 9.99 -7.37 -14.82
CA CYS A 131 10.11 -5.95 -15.19
C CYS A 131 11.58 -5.50 -15.30
N LEU A 132 12.44 -5.94 -14.38
CA LEU A 132 13.87 -5.64 -14.41
C LEU A 132 14.54 -6.21 -15.66
N GLN A 133 14.25 -7.48 -15.97
CA GLN A 133 14.75 -8.16 -17.17
C GLN A 133 14.23 -7.53 -18.49
N ALA A 134 13.03 -6.95 -18.45
CA ALA A 134 12.46 -6.21 -19.58
C ALA A 134 13.05 -4.79 -19.76
N GLY A 135 14.00 -4.38 -18.92
CA GLY A 135 14.66 -3.08 -19.00
C GLY A 135 13.88 -1.92 -18.37
N LEU A 136 12.80 -2.20 -17.63
CA LEU A 136 12.04 -1.16 -16.92
C LEU A 136 12.76 -0.64 -15.66
N GLY A 137 13.79 -1.34 -15.21
CA GLY A 137 14.69 -0.90 -14.13
C GLY A 137 13.98 -0.56 -12.81
N TRP A 138 14.57 0.40 -12.09
CA TRP A 138 14.08 0.87 -10.80
C TRP A 138 12.72 1.58 -10.88
N GLN A 139 12.34 2.06 -12.07
CA GLN A 139 11.06 2.73 -12.31
C GLN A 139 9.88 1.80 -12.00
N ALA A 140 10.02 0.50 -12.26
CA ALA A 140 8.97 -0.50 -12.05
C ALA A 140 8.46 -0.52 -10.60
N ILE A 141 9.36 -0.61 -9.61
CA ILE A 141 8.97 -0.67 -8.20
C ILE A 141 8.45 0.67 -7.69
N LEU A 142 8.98 1.80 -8.17
CA LEU A 142 8.48 3.14 -7.82
C LEU A 142 7.04 3.31 -8.29
N ILE A 143 6.77 2.99 -9.56
CA ILE A 143 5.44 3.09 -10.17
C ILE A 143 4.47 2.15 -9.46
N ALA A 144 4.83 0.87 -9.26
CA ALA A 144 3.99 -0.10 -8.59
C ALA A 144 3.62 0.33 -7.16
N THR A 145 4.61 0.77 -6.38
CA THR A 145 4.39 1.19 -4.99
C THR A 145 3.51 2.44 -4.91
N THR A 146 3.74 3.42 -5.79
CA THR A 146 2.92 4.65 -5.87
C THR A 146 1.48 4.33 -6.28
N ALA A 147 1.30 3.54 -7.34
CA ALA A 147 0.00 3.19 -7.90
C ALA A 147 -0.82 2.32 -6.93
N SER A 148 -0.20 1.39 -6.20
CA SER A 148 -0.91 0.52 -5.23
C SER A 148 -1.69 1.31 -4.18
N ARG A 149 -1.19 2.50 -3.79
CA ARG A 149 -1.81 3.38 -2.80
C ARG A 149 -3.04 4.12 -3.32
N LEU A 150 -3.31 4.11 -4.62
CA LEU A 150 -4.58 4.55 -5.18
C LEU A 150 -5.76 3.70 -4.71
N THR A 151 -5.52 2.51 -4.15
CA THR A 151 -6.56 1.71 -3.51
C THR A 151 -7.32 2.50 -2.45
N LEU A 152 -6.63 3.32 -1.64
CA LEU A 152 -7.27 4.04 -0.52
C LEU A 152 -8.28 5.13 -0.92
N PRO A 153 -7.98 6.07 -1.86
CA PRO A 153 -9.00 7.02 -2.30
C PRO A 153 -10.21 6.33 -2.96
N TRP A 154 -10.03 5.17 -3.58
CA TRP A 154 -11.12 4.40 -4.17
C TRP A 154 -11.94 3.61 -3.14
N THR A 155 -11.31 2.94 -2.17
CA THR A 155 -12.02 2.18 -1.11
C THR A 155 -12.66 3.08 -0.06
N CYS A 156 -12.14 4.31 0.13
CA CYS A 156 -12.71 5.29 1.06
C CYS A 156 -13.75 6.22 0.41
N ARG A 157 -14.23 5.88 -0.80
CA ARG A 157 -15.19 6.71 -1.53
C ARG A 157 -16.54 6.81 -0.82
N THR A 158 -17.29 7.88 -1.05
CA THR A 158 -18.59 8.16 -0.40
C THR A 158 -19.65 7.06 -0.55
N THR A 159 -19.49 6.14 -1.51
CA THR A 159 -20.39 5.00 -1.73
C THR A 159 -19.98 3.73 -0.99
N ILE A 160 -18.86 3.72 -0.27
CA ILE A 160 -18.37 2.57 0.49
C ILE A 160 -18.50 2.92 1.98
N PRO A 161 -19.48 2.33 2.69
CA PRO A 161 -19.68 2.59 4.10
C PRO A 161 -18.59 1.92 4.94
N SER A 162 -18.42 2.40 6.17
CA SER A 162 -17.54 1.72 7.13
C SER A 162 -18.11 0.34 7.47
N ALA A 163 -17.22 -0.64 7.62
CA ALA A 163 -17.60 -1.98 8.05
C ALA A 163 -18.14 -2.01 9.49
N ARG A 164 -17.70 -1.05 10.32
CA ARG A 164 -18.01 -0.89 11.75
C ARG A 164 -18.24 0.60 12.09
N PRO A 165 -19.03 0.92 13.14
CA PRO A 165 -19.31 2.31 13.51
C PRO A 165 -18.11 3.03 14.15
N ASP A 166 -17.11 2.29 14.62
CA ASP A 166 -15.98 2.74 15.42
C ASP A 166 -14.62 2.47 14.75
N GLY A 167 -13.56 3.01 15.36
CA GLY A 167 -12.17 2.85 14.93
C GLY A 167 -11.78 3.70 13.73
N LEU A 168 -10.55 3.50 13.24
CA LEU A 168 -9.98 4.30 12.16
C LEU A 168 -10.78 4.21 10.85
N GLY A 169 -11.35 3.03 10.56
CA GLY A 169 -12.21 2.80 9.40
C GLY A 169 -13.41 3.75 9.37
N ALA A 170 -14.02 4.05 10.52
CA ALA A 170 -15.13 4.98 10.62
C ALA A 170 -14.73 6.42 10.29
N VAL A 171 -13.46 6.80 10.50
CA VAL A 171 -12.95 8.14 10.18
C VAL A 171 -12.72 8.32 8.68
N VAL A 172 -12.28 7.27 7.97
CA VAL A 172 -11.86 7.35 6.56
C VAL A 172 -12.90 6.86 5.56
N ALA A 173 -13.71 5.88 5.90
CA ALA A 173 -14.73 5.33 5.00
C ALA A 173 -15.83 6.35 4.69
N ALA A 174 -16.39 6.28 3.49
CA ALA A 174 -17.39 7.21 3.00
C ALA A 174 -16.96 8.70 3.09
N THR A 175 -15.69 9.03 2.83
CA THR A 175 -15.20 10.41 2.88
C THR A 175 -14.72 10.97 1.56
N VAL A 176 -14.18 10.14 0.66
CA VAL A 176 -13.56 10.58 -0.59
C VAL A 176 -14.62 10.68 -1.70
N ARG A 177 -14.70 11.82 -2.40
CA ARG A 177 -15.61 11.93 -3.54
C ARG A 177 -15.03 11.16 -4.75
N PRO A 178 -15.84 10.47 -5.56
CA PRO A 178 -15.35 9.76 -6.75
C PRO A 178 -14.54 10.63 -7.71
N ARG A 179 -14.94 11.91 -7.89
CA ARG A 179 -14.18 12.88 -8.70
C ARG A 179 -12.78 13.16 -8.13
N THR A 180 -12.64 13.18 -6.81
CA THR A 180 -11.35 13.39 -6.15
C THR A 180 -10.47 12.15 -6.30
N ALA A 181 -11.03 10.94 -6.13
CA ALA A 181 -10.30 9.70 -6.39
C ALA A 181 -9.80 9.63 -7.84
N LEU A 182 -10.67 9.97 -8.80
CA LEU A 182 -10.30 10.03 -10.22
C LEU A 182 -9.21 11.07 -10.48
N ALA A 183 -9.32 12.29 -9.93
CA ALA A 183 -8.30 13.32 -10.09
C ALA A 183 -6.94 12.88 -9.52
N THR A 184 -6.94 12.22 -8.36
CA THR A 184 -5.72 11.64 -7.78
C THR A 184 -5.14 10.54 -8.67
N THR A 185 -5.99 9.65 -9.22
CA THR A 185 -5.55 8.63 -10.17
C THR A 185 -4.94 9.25 -11.43
N LEU A 186 -5.57 10.27 -12.02
CA LEU A 186 -5.03 10.96 -13.20
C LEU A 186 -3.69 11.64 -12.90
N ALA A 187 -3.54 12.27 -11.73
CA ALA A 187 -2.28 12.88 -11.32
C ALA A 187 -1.16 11.84 -11.16
N VAL A 188 -1.45 10.69 -10.55
CA VAL A 188 -0.49 9.59 -10.43
C VAL A 188 -0.14 9.02 -11.80
N LEU A 189 -1.13 8.77 -12.66
CA LEU A 189 -0.89 8.27 -14.01
C LEU A 189 0.03 9.20 -14.80
N LEU A 190 -0.27 10.50 -14.82
CA LEU A 190 0.57 11.51 -15.49
C LEU A 190 2.01 11.50 -14.94
N ALA A 191 2.19 11.44 -13.62
CA ALA A 191 3.51 11.37 -13.01
C ALA A 191 4.26 10.08 -13.37
N THR A 192 3.58 8.93 -13.36
CA THR A 192 4.19 7.63 -13.68
C THR A 192 4.52 7.50 -15.17
N THR A 193 3.69 8.07 -16.07
CA THR A 193 3.96 8.11 -17.50
C THR A 193 5.19 8.96 -17.79
N ALA A 194 5.33 10.11 -17.13
CA ALA A 194 6.53 10.94 -17.27
C ALA A 194 7.81 10.20 -16.82
N LEU A 195 7.72 9.37 -15.76
CA LEU A 195 8.82 8.52 -15.29
C LEU A 195 9.20 7.40 -16.26
N THR A 196 8.26 6.89 -17.07
CA THR A 196 8.56 5.85 -18.08
C THR A 196 9.45 6.38 -19.22
N TYR A 197 9.49 7.69 -19.43
CA TYR A 197 10.32 8.33 -20.47
C TYR A 197 11.67 8.83 -19.95
N LEU A 198 12.03 8.52 -18.70
CA LEU A 198 13.32 8.79 -18.06
C LEU A 198 14.14 7.50 -17.95
#